data_AF-A0A6L3GMC7-F1
#
_entry.id   AF-A0A6L3GMC7-F1
#
_cell.length_a   1.000
_cell.length_b   1.000
_cell.length_c   1.000
_cell.angle_alpha   90.00
_cell.angle_beta   90.00
_cell.angle_gamma   90.00
#
_symmetry.space_group_name_H-M   'P 1'
#
loop_
_entity.id
_entity.type
_entity.pdbx_description
1 polymer ?
#
loop_
_entity_poly.entity_id
_entity_poly.type
_entity_poly.pdbx_seq_one_letter_code
_entity_poly.pdbx_strand_id
1 'polypeptide(L)'
;MKLSKFLSSRTGKRFYNLCYCWGACLVILGAVFKIAHMPYDNLFLMIGLFTEVFIFFISGFDEPAREYKWERVFPLLNDKNANINPHTGVSDTLMTEKYIQQLKRLENNVCKLNETYEAQIKGMTEHAKSLNEMNSEELKKETEK
;
A
#
# COMPACT_ATOMS: atom_id res chain seq x y z
N MET A 1 -8.90 38.12 5.88
CA MET A 1 -8.34 36.78 5.56
C MET A 1 -8.25 35.89 6.82
N LYS A 2 -9.38 35.60 7.49
CA LYS A 2 -9.42 34.79 8.74
C LYS A 2 -10.60 33.79 8.83
N LEU A 3 -11.71 34.03 8.13
CA LEU A 3 -12.90 33.16 8.17
C LEU A 3 -12.65 31.77 7.54
N SER A 4 -11.99 31.70 6.38
CA SER A 4 -11.69 30.43 5.71
C SER A 4 -10.78 29.50 6.53
N LYS A 5 -9.86 30.06 7.33
CA LYS A 5 -9.04 29.30 8.28
C LYS A 5 -9.84 28.72 9.45
N PHE A 6 -10.94 29.37 9.84
CA PHE A 6 -11.83 28.90 10.91
C PHE A 6 -12.79 27.82 10.40
N LEU A 7 -13.36 28.01 9.20
CA LEU A 7 -14.19 27.02 8.48
C LEU A 7 -13.45 25.69 8.26
N SER A 8 -12.20 25.77 7.78
CA SER A 8 -11.38 24.60 7.46
C SER A 8 -10.83 23.85 8.68
N SER A 9 -11.00 24.42 9.89
CA SER A 9 -10.63 23.78 11.15
C SER A 9 -11.56 22.60 11.48
N ARG A 10 -11.04 21.61 12.22
CA ARG A 10 -11.78 20.39 12.60
C ARG A 10 -13.09 20.70 13.35
N THR A 11 -13.12 21.80 14.09
CA THR A 11 -14.30 22.30 14.81
C THR A 11 -15.30 22.97 13.86
N GLY A 12 -14.81 23.75 12.87
CA GLY A 12 -15.63 24.39 11.86
C GLY A 12 -16.44 23.36 11.06
N LYS A 13 -15.78 22.35 10.50
CA LYS A 13 -16.45 21.28 9.73
C LYS A 13 -17.58 20.57 10.49
N ARG A 14 -17.41 20.34 11.80
CA ARG A 14 -18.46 19.73 12.64
C ARG A 14 -19.64 20.67 12.84
N PHE A 15 -19.38 21.95 13.05
CA PHE A 15 -20.41 22.97 13.15
C PHE A 15 -21.20 23.10 11.83
N TYR A 16 -20.52 23.07 10.68
CA TYR A 16 -21.17 23.07 9.36
C TYR A 16 -22.12 21.91 9.15
N ASN A 17 -21.66 20.69 9.45
CA ASN A 17 -22.51 19.51 9.34
C ASN A 17 -23.75 19.61 10.25
N LEU A 18 -23.59 20.16 11.46
CA LEU A 18 -24.69 20.38 12.39
C LEU A 18 -25.68 21.43 11.88
N CYS A 19 -25.19 22.56 11.35
CA CYS A 19 -26.04 23.59 10.73
C CYS A 19 -26.81 23.06 9.52
N TYR A 20 -26.17 22.24 8.68
CA TYR A 20 -26.81 21.59 7.54
C TYR A 20 -27.97 20.70 7.96
N CYS A 21 -27.75 19.80 8.92
CA CYS A 21 -28.80 18.94 9.45
C CYS A 21 -29.92 19.73 10.13
N TRP A 22 -29.58 20.78 10.87
CA TRP A 22 -30.58 21.58 11.58
C TRP A 22 -31.43 22.44 10.64
N GLY A 23 -30.82 23.02 9.61
CA GLY A 23 -31.53 23.76 8.56
C GLY A 23 -32.47 22.85 7.76
N ALA A 24 -32.01 21.66 7.37
CA ALA A 24 -32.84 20.68 6.68
C ALA A 24 -34.08 20.32 7.51
N CYS A 25 -33.93 20.14 8.83
CA CYS A 25 -35.05 19.92 9.75
C CYS A 25 -36.06 21.08 9.72
N LEU A 26 -35.58 22.33 9.70
CA LEU A 26 -36.42 23.53 9.65
C LEU A 26 -37.24 23.61 8.35
N VAL A 27 -36.62 23.27 7.21
CA VAL A 27 -37.28 23.21 5.90
C VAL A 27 -38.37 22.14 5.88
N ILE A 28 -38.06 20.94 6.37
CA ILE A 28 -39.01 19.84 6.45
C ILE A 28 -40.18 20.22 7.36
N LEU A 29 -39.91 20.86 8.50
CA LEU A 29 -40.97 21.33 9.41
C LEU A 29 -41.90 22.35 8.73
N GLY A 30 -41.34 23.30 7.98
CA GLY A 30 -42.12 24.26 7.19
C GLY A 30 -42.98 23.57 6.11
N ALA A 31 -42.43 22.57 5.43
CA ALA A 31 -43.17 21.78 4.44
C ALA A 31 -44.31 20.95 5.08
N VAL A 32 -44.07 20.37 6.25
CA VAL A 32 -45.11 19.64 7.00
C VAL A 32 -46.25 20.57 7.39
N PHE A 33 -45.95 21.79 7.86
CA PHE A 33 -46.97 22.79 8.20
C PHE A 33 -47.78 23.21 6.97
N LYS A 34 -47.15 23.27 5.80
CA LYS A 34 -47.82 23.53 4.52
C LYS A 34 -48.83 22.45 4.15
N ILE A 35 -48.45 21.18 4.32
CA ILE A 35 -49.34 20.04 4.02
C ILE A 35 -50.47 19.95 5.05
N ALA A 36 -50.16 20.15 6.33
CA ALA A 36 -51.12 20.06 7.43
C ALA A 36 -52.11 21.24 7.50
N HIS A 37 -51.98 22.27 6.65
CA HIS A 37 -52.83 23.48 6.64
C HIS A 37 -52.93 24.15 8.02
N MET A 38 -51.81 24.19 8.74
CA MET A 38 -51.72 24.86 10.03
C MET A 38 -51.71 26.39 9.84
N PRO A 39 -52.21 27.17 10.82
CA PRO A 39 -52.08 28.62 10.76
C PRO A 39 -50.59 29.02 10.65
N TYR A 40 -50.30 30.04 9.83
CA TYR A 40 -48.94 30.52 9.54
C TYR A 40 -48.06 29.57 8.68
N ASP A 41 -48.66 28.60 7.97
CA ASP A 41 -47.97 27.68 7.05
C ASP A 41 -46.95 28.35 6.12
N ASN A 42 -47.36 29.43 5.46
CA ASN A 42 -46.52 30.15 4.49
C ASN A 42 -45.34 30.86 5.15
N LEU A 43 -45.52 31.34 6.38
CA LEU A 43 -44.47 32.02 7.14
C LEU A 43 -43.36 31.02 7.53
N PHE A 44 -43.76 29.86 8.09
CA PHE A 44 -42.80 28.82 8.46
C PHE A 44 -42.10 28.21 7.24
N LEU A 45 -42.83 28.02 6.13
CA LEU A 45 -42.25 27.55 4.87
C LEU A 45 -41.25 28.57 4.29
N MET A 46 -41.57 29.86 4.34
CA MET A 46 -40.67 30.93 3.92
C MET A 46 -39.39 30.95 4.76
N ILE A 47 -39.51 30.87 6.09
CA ILE A 47 -38.36 30.83 7.00
C ILE A 47 -37.47 29.61 6.73
N GLY A 48 -38.09 28.43 6.52
CA GLY A 48 -37.38 27.21 6.14
C GLY A 48 -36.57 27.39 4.86
N LEU A 49 -37.22 27.84 3.78
CA LEU A 49 -36.55 28.09 2.49
C LEU A 49 -35.46 29.15 2.59
N PHE A 50 -35.67 30.23 3.36
CA PHE A 50 -34.64 31.26 3.56
C PHE A 50 -33.41 30.71 4.29
N THR A 51 -33.64 29.81 5.24
CA THR A 51 -32.57 29.11 5.96
C THR A 51 -31.77 28.21 5.01
N GLU A 52 -32.44 27.51 4.10
CA GLU A 52 -31.78 26.68 3.08
C GLU A 52 -30.91 27.51 2.14
N VAL A 53 -31.42 28.64 1.65
CA VAL A 53 -30.66 29.58 0.80
C VAL A 53 -29.40 30.05 1.52
N PHE A 54 -29.49 30.35 2.82
CA PHE A 54 -28.36 30.83 3.60
C PHE A 54 -27.30 29.74 3.81
N ILE A 55 -27.71 28.50 4.11
CA ILE A 55 -26.81 27.36 4.27
C ILE A 55 -26.13 27.01 2.94
N PHE A 56 -26.87 27.02 1.84
CA PHE A 56 -26.34 26.74 0.51
C PHE A 56 -25.32 27.81 0.08
N PHE A 57 -25.62 29.08 0.36
CA PHE A 57 -24.69 30.18 0.14
C PHE A 57 -23.38 30.01 0.92
N ILE A 58 -23.45 29.66 2.20
CA ILE A 58 -22.24 29.45 3.01
C ILE A 58 -21.50 28.19 2.57
N SER A 59 -22.21 27.12 2.16
CA SER A 59 -21.60 25.90 1.63
C SER A 59 -20.76 26.14 0.39
N GLY A 60 -21.08 27.15 -0.43
CA GLY A 60 -20.27 27.55 -1.58
C GLY A 60 -18.88 28.09 -1.21
N PHE A 61 -18.68 28.50 0.04
CA PHE A 61 -17.38 28.92 0.57
C PHE A 61 -16.64 27.81 1.33
N ASP A 62 -17.25 26.63 1.53
CA ASP A 62 -16.55 25.48 2.12
C ASP A 62 -15.67 24.79 1.06
N GLU A 63 -14.50 24.36 1.50
CA GLU A 63 -13.53 23.69 0.62
C GLU A 63 -13.97 22.22 0.43
N PRO A 64 -13.94 21.67 -0.80
CA PRO A 64 -14.39 20.31 -1.07
C PRO A 64 -13.74 19.32 -0.12
N ALA A 65 -14.51 18.28 0.26
CA ALA A 65 -14.06 17.27 1.20
C ALA A 65 -12.65 16.80 0.81
N ARG A 66 -11.70 16.94 1.74
CA ARG A 66 -10.31 16.54 1.49
C ARG A 66 -10.33 15.08 1.07
N GLU A 67 -10.00 14.83 -0.20
CA GLU A 67 -9.82 13.48 -0.70
C GLU A 67 -8.81 12.78 0.21
N TYR A 68 -9.27 11.70 0.83
CA TYR A 68 -8.41 10.88 1.65
C TYR A 68 -7.36 10.31 0.71
N LYS A 69 -6.08 10.63 0.98
CA LYS A 69 -4.97 10.15 0.16
C LYS A 69 -4.72 8.67 0.46
N TRP A 70 -5.62 7.81 0.01
CA TRP A 70 -5.55 6.36 0.18
C TRP A 70 -4.26 5.80 -0.40
N GLU A 71 -3.67 6.50 -1.37
CA GLU A 71 -2.36 6.24 -1.98
C GLU A 71 -1.22 6.21 -0.96
N ARG A 72 -1.34 6.94 0.15
CA ARG A 72 -0.33 6.93 1.21
C ARG A 72 -0.31 5.62 2.00
N VAL A 73 -1.47 4.98 2.10
CA VAL A 73 -1.65 3.73 2.87
C VAL A 73 -1.64 2.52 1.93
N PHE A 74 -2.08 2.70 0.69
CA PHE A 74 -2.10 1.72 -0.39
C PHE A 74 -1.41 2.34 -1.62
N PRO A 75 -0.07 2.29 -1.69
CA PRO A 75 0.69 2.87 -2.81
C PRO A 75 0.27 2.32 -4.18
N LEU A 76 -0.33 1.12 -4.19
CA LEU A 76 -0.92 0.46 -5.35
C LEU A 76 -1.99 1.27 -6.10
N LEU A 77 -2.69 2.18 -5.43
CA LEU A 77 -3.76 2.97 -6.04
C LEU A 77 -3.25 4.19 -6.83
N ASN A 78 -1.99 4.58 -6.62
CA ASN A 78 -1.39 5.76 -7.26
C ASN A 78 -0.77 5.47 -8.63
N ASP A 79 -0.45 4.21 -8.91
CA ASP A 79 0.20 3.82 -10.14
C ASP A 79 -0.84 3.77 -11.27
N LYS A 80 -0.87 4.80 -12.13
CA LYS A 80 -1.70 4.84 -13.35
C LYS A 80 -1.40 3.72 -14.35
N ASN A 81 -0.33 2.96 -14.11
CA ASN A 81 0.11 1.81 -14.88
C ASN A 81 0.15 0.53 -14.00
N ALA A 82 -0.56 0.53 -12.87
CA ALA A 82 -0.71 -0.65 -12.02
C ALA A 82 -1.39 -1.74 -12.84
N ASN A 83 -0.59 -2.70 -13.30
CA ASN A 83 -1.11 -3.97 -13.75
C ASN A 83 -1.85 -4.59 -12.56
N ILE A 84 -3.18 -4.65 -12.63
CA ILE A 84 -4.06 -5.21 -11.59
C ILE A 84 -3.91 -6.73 -11.61
N ASN A 85 -2.70 -7.22 -11.36
CA ASN A 85 -2.46 -8.57 -10.91
C ASN A 85 -2.61 -8.52 -9.38
N PRO A 86 -3.51 -9.31 -8.77
CA PRO A 86 -3.76 -9.31 -7.32
C PRO A 86 -2.56 -9.77 -6.46
N HIS A 87 -1.36 -9.87 -7.03
CA HIS A 87 -0.15 -10.39 -6.41
C HIS A 87 0.99 -9.39 -6.21
N THR A 88 0.91 -8.14 -6.68
CA THR A 88 2.09 -7.25 -6.64
C THR A 88 1.79 -5.94 -5.92
N GLY A 89 1.98 -5.95 -4.60
CA GLY A 89 2.09 -4.75 -3.76
C GLY A 89 3.49 -4.16 -3.87
N VAL A 90 3.64 -2.87 -4.22
CA VAL A 90 4.92 -2.16 -4.50
C VAL A 90 5.97 -2.19 -3.36
N SER A 91 5.65 -2.74 -2.19
CA SER A 91 6.64 -3.27 -1.23
C SER A 91 7.51 -4.40 -1.81
N ASP A 92 7.05 -5.00 -2.91
CA ASP A 92 7.68 -6.12 -3.59
C ASP A 92 8.90 -5.71 -4.37
N THR A 93 9.09 -4.52 -4.93
CA THR A 93 10.27 -4.32 -5.81
C THR A 93 11.58 -4.39 -5.03
N LEU A 94 11.68 -3.71 -3.88
CA LEU A 94 12.87 -3.79 -3.01
C LEU A 94 13.01 -5.15 -2.31
N MET A 95 11.90 -5.74 -1.87
CA MET A 95 11.90 -7.08 -1.26
C MET A 95 12.20 -8.17 -2.28
N THR A 96 11.72 -8.02 -3.51
CA THR A 96 11.97 -8.89 -4.68
C THR A 96 13.41 -8.74 -5.14
N GLU A 97 13.98 -7.53 -5.18
CA GLU A 97 15.41 -7.37 -5.48
C GLU A 97 16.29 -8.03 -4.43
N LYS A 98 16.00 -7.84 -3.14
CA LYS A 98 16.71 -8.53 -2.05
C LYS A 98 16.51 -10.04 -2.10
N TYR A 99 15.30 -10.50 -2.40
CA TYR A 99 14.97 -11.92 -2.54
C TYR A 99 15.69 -12.55 -3.74
N ILE A 100 15.68 -11.89 -4.90
CA ILE A 100 16.43 -12.28 -6.10
C ILE A 100 17.94 -12.30 -5.81
N GLN A 101 18.45 -11.35 -5.04
CA GLN A 101 19.85 -11.34 -4.62
C GLN A 101 20.18 -12.51 -3.69
N GLN A 102 19.28 -12.87 -2.76
CA GLN A 102 19.42 -14.06 -1.92
C GLN A 102 19.39 -15.35 -2.74
N LEU A 103 18.49 -15.45 -3.72
CA LEU A 103 18.42 -16.60 -4.64
C LEU A 103 19.69 -16.75 -5.48
N LYS A 104 20.20 -15.66 -6.07
CA LYS A 104 21.49 -15.68 -6.80
C LYS A 104 22.65 -16.07 -5.89
N ARG A 105 22.63 -15.65 -4.62
CA ARG A 105 23.67 -16.02 -3.66
C ARG A 105 23.57 -17.50 -3.28
N LEU A 106 22.36 -18.02 -3.10
CA LEU A 106 22.11 -19.43 -2.85
C LEU A 106 22.57 -20.29 -4.03
N GLU A 107 22.22 -19.90 -5.26
CA GLU A 107 22.63 -20.57 -6.49
C GLU A 107 24.16 -20.64 -6.62
N ASN A 108 24.84 -19.50 -6.44
CA ASN A 108 26.31 -19.46 -6.46
C ASN A 108 26.96 -20.33 -5.38
N ASN A 109 26.36 -20.37 -4.18
CA ASN A 109 26.86 -21.21 -3.10
C ASN A 109 26.69 -22.70 -3.43
N VAL A 110 25.54 -23.10 -3.98
CA VAL A 110 25.27 -24.49 -4.40
C VAL A 110 26.21 -24.92 -5.52
N CYS A 111 26.42 -24.06 -6.52
CA CYS A 111 27.32 -24.33 -7.64
C CYS A 111 28.77 -24.52 -7.15
N LYS A 112 29.26 -23.61 -6.30
CA LYS A 112 30.59 -23.75 -5.67
C LYS A 112 30.71 -25.00 -4.81
N LEU A 113 29.69 -25.33 -4.02
CA LEU A 113 29.69 -26.57 -3.24
C LEU A 113 29.87 -27.76 -4.17
N ASN A 114 29.06 -27.84 -5.22
CA ASN A 114 29.12 -28.94 -6.18
C ASN A 114 30.49 -29.04 -6.88
N GLU A 115 31.05 -27.91 -7.30
CA GLU A 115 32.41 -27.86 -7.86
C GLU A 115 33.48 -28.35 -6.86
N THR A 116 33.39 -27.96 -5.59
CA THR A 116 34.33 -28.44 -4.56
C THR A 116 34.17 -29.92 -4.24
N TYR A 117 32.95 -30.45 -4.27
CA TYR A 117 32.69 -31.89 -4.11
C TYR A 117 33.32 -32.68 -5.26
N GLU A 118 33.09 -32.25 -6.50
CA GLU A 118 33.69 -32.84 -7.70
C GLU A 118 35.23 -32.78 -7.66
N ALA A 119 35.80 -31.65 -7.23
CA ALA A 119 37.24 -31.49 -7.10
C ALA A 119 37.83 -32.40 -6.00
N GLN A 120 37.14 -32.58 -4.86
CA GLN A 120 37.56 -33.52 -3.82
C GLN A 120 37.53 -34.97 -4.31
N ILE A 121 36.48 -35.38 -5.01
CA ILE A 121 36.36 -36.74 -5.53
C ILE A 121 37.48 -37.01 -6.55
N LYS A 122 37.74 -36.07 -7.46
CA LYS A 122 38.84 -36.18 -8.42
C LYS A 122 40.20 -36.21 -7.71
N GLY A 123 40.44 -35.31 -6.75
CA GLY A 123 41.68 -35.27 -5.98
C GLY A 123 41.92 -36.56 -5.18
N MET A 124 40.88 -37.13 -4.58
CA MET A 124 40.96 -38.40 -3.85
C MET A 124 41.20 -39.59 -4.80
N THR A 125 40.61 -39.56 -5.99
CA THR A 125 40.83 -40.56 -7.04
C THR A 125 42.27 -40.50 -7.58
N GLU A 126 42.77 -39.30 -7.88
CA GLU A 126 44.16 -39.09 -8.31
C GLU A 126 45.16 -39.47 -7.20
N HIS A 127 44.86 -39.15 -5.94
CA HIS A 127 45.70 -39.56 -4.81
C HIS A 127 45.74 -41.10 -4.68
N ALA A 128 44.60 -41.78 -4.78
CA ALA A 128 44.53 -43.24 -4.77
C ALA A 128 45.33 -43.87 -5.93
N LYS A 129 45.25 -43.27 -7.13
CA LYS A 129 46.02 -43.70 -8.29
C LYS A 129 47.53 -43.51 -8.09
N SER A 130 47.96 -42.36 -7.59
CA SER A 130 49.37 -42.07 -7.30
C SER A 130 49.95 -42.98 -6.22
N LEU A 131 49.18 -43.34 -5.19
CA LEU A 131 49.58 -44.32 -4.17
C LEU A 131 49.75 -45.71 -4.78
N ASN A 132 48.87 -46.11 -5.70
CA ASN A 132 48.97 -47.40 -6.38
C ASN A 132 50.17 -47.43 -7.33
N GLU A 133 50.45 -46.33 -8.04
CA GLU A 133 51.64 -46.18 -8.89
C GLU A 133 52.92 -46.21 -8.05
N MET A 134 53.03 -45.44 -6.96
CA MET A 134 54.18 -45.50 -6.04
C MET A 134 54.39 -46.89 -5.44
N ASN A 135 53.32 -47.55 -4.99
CA ASN A 135 53.41 -48.91 -4.47
C ASN A 135 53.89 -49.90 -5.54
N SER A 136 53.47 -49.72 -6.81
CA SER A 136 53.93 -50.54 -7.94
C SER A 136 55.38 -50.27 -8.36
N GLU A 137 55.89 -49.04 -8.17
CA GLU A 137 57.29 -48.68 -8.44
C GLU A 137 58.23 -49.20 -7.33
N GLU A 138 57.81 -49.13 -6.06
CA GLU A 138 58.56 -49.72 -4.95
C GLU A 138 58.65 -51.26 -5.09
N LEU A 139 57.56 -51.93 -5.49
CA LEU A 139 57.55 -53.37 -5.80
C LEU A 139 58.52 -53.76 -6.93
N LYS A 140 58.72 -52.88 -7.93
CA LYS A 140 59.69 -53.10 -9.02
C LYS A 140 61.13 -52.91 -8.55
N LYS A 141 61.40 -51.93 -7.68
CA LYS A 141 62.74 -51.72 -7.11
C LYS A 141 63.18 -52.81 -6.14
N GLU A 142 62.24 -53.43 -5.41
CA GLU A 142 62.53 -54.59 -4.55
C GLU A 142 62.75 -55.89 -5.34
N THR A 143 62.17 -56.02 -6.53
CA THR A 143 62.32 -57.25 -7.36
C THR A 143 63.55 -57.24 -8.28
N GLU A 144 64.19 -56.08 -8.48
CA GLU A 144 65.41 -55.92 -9.30
C GLU A 144 66.73 -55.87 -8.48
N LYS A 145 66.69 -56.14 -7.16
CA LYS A 145 67.85 -56.12 -6.26
C LYS A 145 68.20 -57.51 -5.74
#